data_AF-A0AAV5E004-F1
#
_entry.id   AF-A0AAV5E004-F1
#
_cell.length_a   1.000
_cell.length_b   1.000
_cell.length_c   1.000
_cell.angle_alpha   90.00
_cell.angle_beta   90.00
_cell.angle_gamma   90.00
#
_symmetry.space_group_name_H-M   'P 1'
#
loop_
_entity.id
_entity.type
_entity.pdbx_description
1 polymer ?
#
loop_
_entity_poly.entity_id
_entity_poly.type
_entity_poly.pdbx_seq_one_letter_code
_entity_poly.pdbx_strand_id
1 'polypeptide(L)'
;MAAEQGLKEDGIAPPEQMGRSIFYEVLLEQGWEPVHLLGGSKLATNHVFLDGSVKADQEAETAHQHNNGYVYFRTPEGQRLGVCTMLWERILREEHRNRWVDEVLDDAGKFSGVGSVLVEKFVLKRMDGSVAAAFDFLHPNKIRRKV
;
A
#
# COMPACT_ATOMS: atom_id res chain seq x y z
N MET A 1 -18.85 10.59 21.17
CA MET A 1 -18.30 9.46 20.39
C MET A 1 -17.39 10.10 19.36
N ALA A 2 -16.07 10.05 19.55
CA ALA A 2 -15.15 10.61 18.57
C ALA A 2 -15.17 9.69 17.34
N ALA A 3 -15.50 10.23 16.18
CA ALA A 3 -15.33 9.49 14.93
C ALA A 3 -13.81 9.31 14.72
N GLU A 4 -13.30 8.10 14.92
CA GLU A 4 -11.95 7.78 14.47
C GLU A 4 -11.95 7.83 12.94
N GLN A 5 -11.19 8.77 12.39
CA GLN A 5 -11.07 8.92 10.95
C GLN A 5 -10.21 7.78 10.41
N GLY A 6 -10.60 7.18 9.28
CA GLY A 6 -9.80 6.10 8.68
C GLY A 6 -8.44 6.59 8.18
N LEU A 7 -8.35 7.86 7.79
CA LEU A 7 -7.15 8.54 7.35
C LEU A 7 -6.97 9.89 8.08
N LYS A 8 -5.71 10.29 8.26
CA LYS A 8 -5.31 11.56 8.85
C LYS A 8 -4.24 12.21 7.97
N GLU A 9 -4.60 13.25 7.24
CA GLU A 9 -3.70 14.05 6.41
C GLU A 9 -3.05 15.14 7.28
N ASP A 10 -1.76 15.01 7.59
CA ASP A 10 -1.08 16.04 8.40
C ASP A 10 -0.99 17.36 7.61
N GLY A 11 -1.26 18.47 8.29
CA GLY A 11 -1.33 19.81 7.68
C GLY A 11 -2.74 20.28 7.33
N ILE A 12 -3.75 19.42 7.45
CA ILE A 12 -5.16 19.78 7.24
C ILE A 12 -5.92 19.71 8.57
N ALA A 13 -6.73 20.72 8.86
CA ALA A 13 -7.56 20.70 10.07
C ALA A 13 -8.65 19.62 9.96
N PRO A 14 -9.00 18.88 11.03
CA PRO A 14 -10.01 17.83 10.96
C PRO A 14 -11.36 18.26 10.34
N PRO A 15 -11.90 19.47 10.62
CA PRO A 15 -13.14 19.92 9.97
C PRO A 15 -12.98 20.14 8.46
N GLU A 16 -11.81 20.61 8.03
CA GLU A 16 -11.49 20.82 6.62
C GLU A 16 -11.34 19.47 5.90
N GLN A 17 -10.63 18.51 6.51
CA GLN A 17 -10.52 17.15 5.96
C GLN A 17 -11.90 16.49 5.87
N MET A 18 -12.73 16.61 6.90
CA MET A 18 -14.11 16.10 6.87
C MET A 18 -14.97 16.81 5.82
N GLY A 19 -14.75 18.11 5.58
CA GLY A 19 -15.40 18.85 4.50
C GLY A 19 -15.00 18.34 3.11
N ARG A 20 -13.78 17.83 2.95
CA ARG A 20 -13.30 17.21 1.71
C ARG A 20 -13.77 15.77 1.56
N SER A 21 -13.67 14.97 2.61
CA SER A 21 -14.08 13.56 2.63
C SER A 21 -14.20 13.01 4.05
N ILE A 22 -15.43 12.67 4.44
CA ILE A 22 -15.73 11.96 5.70
C ILE A 22 -15.45 10.46 5.55
N PHE A 23 -15.66 9.94 4.34
CA PHE A 23 -15.46 8.54 3.97
C PHE A 23 -14.41 8.46 2.87
N TYR A 24 -13.77 7.30 2.78
CA TYR A 24 -12.85 6.97 1.71
C TYR A 24 -13.28 5.66 1.09
N GLU A 25 -13.14 5.56 -0.23
CA GLU A 25 -13.28 4.30 -0.93
C GLU A 25 -11.94 3.56 -0.90
N VAL A 26 -11.97 2.26 -0.61
CA VAL A 26 -10.79 1.41 -0.67
C VAL A 26 -10.97 0.43 -1.81
N LEU A 27 -10.10 0.53 -2.81
CA LEU A 27 -10.08 -0.35 -3.97
C LEU A 27 -8.86 -1.27 -3.89
N LEU A 28 -9.07 -2.56 -4.15
CA LEU A 28 -8.00 -3.53 -4.35
C LEU A 28 -7.88 -3.81 -5.85
N GLU A 29 -6.77 -3.40 -6.43
CA GLU A 29 -6.40 -3.70 -7.81
C GLU A 29 -5.32 -4.80 -7.81
N GLN A 30 -5.43 -5.76 -8.72
CA GLN A 30 -4.40 -6.80 -8.89
C GLN A 30 -3.86 -6.75 -10.31
N GLY A 31 -2.54 -6.83 -10.44
CA GLY A 31 -1.86 -6.73 -11.72
C GLY A 31 -0.57 -7.54 -11.75
N TRP A 32 -0.09 -7.79 -12.97
CA TRP A 32 1.21 -8.41 -13.21
C TRP A 32 2.18 -7.33 -13.68
N GLU A 33 3.19 -7.04 -12.86
CA GLU A 33 4.21 -6.06 -13.22
C GLU A 33 5.49 -6.73 -13.73
N PRO A 34 6.09 -6.25 -14.84
CA PRO A 34 7.29 -6.85 -15.39
C PRO A 34 8.47 -6.67 -14.45
N VAL A 35 9.18 -7.76 -14.16
CA VAL A 35 10.38 -7.74 -13.32
C VAL A 35 11.52 -8.49 -14.01
N HIS A 36 12.73 -7.97 -13.83
CA HIS A 36 13.95 -8.67 -14.22
C HIS A 36 14.35 -9.61 -13.08
N LEU A 37 14.20 -10.91 -13.30
CA LEU A 37 14.58 -11.95 -12.34
C LEU A 37 16.09 -12.18 -12.46
N LEU A 38 16.86 -11.32 -11.79
CA LEU A 38 18.28 -11.55 -11.58
C LEU A 38 18.42 -12.58 -10.45
N GLY A 39 18.91 -13.77 -10.79
CA GLY A 39 19.04 -14.90 -9.87
C GLY A 39 19.65 -14.47 -8.52
N GLY A 40 18.84 -14.54 -7.46
CA GLY A 40 19.27 -14.24 -6.09
C GLY A 40 19.06 -12.80 -5.62
N SER A 41 18.54 -11.88 -6.43
CA SER A 41 18.22 -10.53 -5.94
C SER A 41 16.83 -10.48 -5.32
N LYS A 42 16.74 -9.96 -4.09
CA LYS A 42 15.52 -9.76 -3.31
C LYS A 42 14.58 -8.85 -4.10
N LEU A 43 13.57 -9.42 -4.76
CA LEU A 43 12.52 -8.66 -5.42
C LEU A 43 11.87 -7.71 -4.41
N ALA A 44 11.69 -6.48 -4.84
CA ALA A 44 11.66 -5.28 -4.02
C ALA A 44 10.51 -5.19 -3.01
N THR A 45 10.80 -4.40 -1.98
CA THR A 45 9.98 -3.92 -0.88
C THR A 45 8.64 -3.34 -1.33
N ASN A 46 7.59 -3.48 -0.51
CA ASN A 46 6.31 -2.78 -0.68
C ASN A 46 6.52 -1.28 -0.90
N HIS A 47 5.68 -0.67 -1.72
CA HIS A 47 5.73 0.76 -2.02
C HIS A 47 4.49 1.46 -1.50
N VAL A 48 4.68 2.69 -1.02
CA VAL A 48 3.59 3.56 -0.58
C VAL A 48 3.67 4.84 -1.38
N PHE A 49 2.52 5.32 -1.85
CA PHE A 49 2.40 6.57 -2.58
C PHE A 49 1.35 7.46 -1.91
N LEU A 50 1.72 8.69 -1.56
CA LEU A 50 0.78 9.73 -1.13
C LEU A 50 0.29 10.52 -2.35
N ASP A 51 -0.96 10.97 -2.29
CA ASP A 51 -1.66 11.65 -3.38
C ASP A 51 -1.56 10.89 -4.73
N GLY A 52 -1.38 9.57 -4.66
CA GLY A 52 -1.26 8.66 -5.80
C GLY A 52 0.06 8.71 -6.58
N SER A 53 1.04 9.54 -6.20
CA SER A 53 2.27 9.71 -6.99
C SER A 53 3.55 9.91 -6.18
N VAL A 54 3.46 10.44 -4.96
CA VAL A 54 4.65 10.77 -4.17
C VAL A 54 5.05 9.57 -3.32
N LYS A 55 6.22 8.98 -3.61
CA LYS A 55 6.71 7.83 -2.84
C LYS A 55 6.92 8.22 -1.37
N ALA A 56 6.40 7.40 -0.47
CA ALA A 56 6.54 7.54 0.97
C ALA A 56 7.10 6.27 1.59
N ASP A 57 7.77 6.46 2.72
CA ASP A 57 8.24 5.38 3.57
C ASP A 57 7.37 5.31 4.84
N GLN A 58 7.16 4.09 5.35
CA GLN A 58 6.54 3.91 6.65
C GLN A 58 7.47 4.44 7.74
N GLU A 59 6.96 5.29 8.63
CA GLU A 59 7.73 5.76 9.77
C GLU A 59 8.01 4.61 10.73
N ALA A 60 9.27 4.41 11.11
CA ALA A 60 9.63 3.43 12.12
C ALA A 60 8.90 3.72 13.44
N GLU A 61 8.35 2.69 14.07
CA GLU A 61 7.76 2.77 15.42
C GLU A 61 8.86 3.12 16.43
N THR A 62 9.18 4.41 16.54
CA THR A 62 10.06 4.88 17.61
C THR A 62 9.25 4.88 18.91
N ALA A 63 9.81 4.23 19.94
CA ALA A 63 9.21 3.88 21.23
C ALA A 63 8.67 5.06 22.09
N HIS A 64 8.55 6.27 21.52
CA HIS A 64 8.16 7.49 22.21
C HIS A 64 6.98 8.22 21.55
N GLN A 65 6.46 7.75 20.42
CA GLN A 65 5.18 8.24 19.92
C GLN A 65 4.11 7.21 20.24
N HIS A 66 3.32 7.54 21.26
CA HIS A 66 2.01 6.95 21.52
C HIS A 66 1.23 7.01 20.19
N ASN A 67 1.31 5.95 19.40
CA ASN A 67 0.77 5.96 18.05
C ASN A 67 -0.74 5.99 18.24
N ASN A 68 -1.36 7.13 17.98
CA ASN A 68 -2.73 7.50 18.38
C ASN A 68 -3.81 6.69 17.64
N GLY A 69 -3.61 5.37 17.47
CA GLY A 69 -4.41 4.50 16.62
C GLY A 69 -4.11 4.64 15.13
N TYR A 70 -2.95 5.17 14.72
CA TYR A 70 -2.59 5.33 13.30
C TYR A 70 -1.24 4.70 12.97
N VAL A 71 -0.98 4.34 11.72
CA VAL A 71 0.33 4.03 11.15
C VAL A 71 0.69 5.18 10.22
N TYR A 72 1.88 5.77 10.40
CA TYR A 72 2.26 6.97 9.65
C TYR A 72 3.20 6.64 8.50
N PHE A 73 2.97 7.32 7.38
CA PHE A 73 3.79 7.28 6.17
C PHE A 73 4.24 8.70 5.86
N ARG A 74 5.51 8.85 5.46
CA ARG A 74 6.11 10.15 5.20
C ARG A 74 6.85 10.18 3.87
N THR A 75 6.67 11.26 3.12
CA THR A 75 7.44 11.53 1.90
C THR A 75 8.74 12.28 2.23
N PRO A 76 9.74 12.27 1.34
CA PRO A 76 10.97 13.05 1.52
C PRO A 76 10.73 14.56 1.74
N GLU A 77 9.64 15.10 1.19
CA GLU A 77 9.21 16.50 1.31
C GLU A 77 8.54 16.80 2.66
N GLY A 78 8.39 15.80 3.53
CA GLY A 78 7.81 15.93 4.87
C GLY A 78 6.29 15.85 4.90
N GLN A 79 5.62 15.56 3.78
CA GLN A 79 4.20 15.24 3.76
C GLN A 79 3.97 13.95 4.52
N ARG A 80 2.95 13.92 5.39
CA ARG A 80 2.69 12.80 6.30
C ARG A 80 1.22 12.41 6.28
N LEU A 81 0.97 11.10 6.23
CA LEU A 81 -0.36 10.52 6.24
C LEU A 81 -0.43 9.44 7.33
N GLY A 82 -1.40 9.57 8.22
CA GLY A 82 -1.77 8.54 9.18
C GLY A 82 -2.90 7.65 8.64
N VAL A 83 -2.72 6.33 8.73
CA VAL A 83 -3.75 5.33 8.42
C VAL A 83 -4.21 4.70 9.72
N CYS A 84 -5.51 4.71 10.02
CA CYS A 84 -6.02 4.09 11.25
C CYS A 84 -5.58 2.62 11.34
N THR A 85 -5.12 2.17 12.51
CA THR A 85 -4.62 0.80 12.71
C THR A 85 -5.65 -0.25 12.34
N MET A 86 -6.93 -0.03 12.64
CA MET A 86 -8.01 -0.95 12.21
C MET A 86 -8.13 -1.07 10.69
N LEU A 87 -7.95 0.04 9.97
CA LEU A 87 -7.96 0.05 8.51
C LEU A 87 -6.69 -0.62 7.97
N TRP A 88 -5.53 -0.29 8.54
CA TRP A 88 -4.25 -0.88 8.17
C TRP A 88 -4.24 -2.39 8.35
N GLU A 89 -4.67 -2.89 9.51
CA GLU A 89 -4.83 -4.32 9.75
C GLU A 89 -5.82 -4.98 8.78
N ARG A 90 -6.88 -4.26 8.37
CA ARG A 90 -7.82 -4.78 7.38
C ARG A 90 -7.17 -4.91 6.00
N ILE A 91 -6.37 -3.93 5.57
CA ILE A 91 -5.58 -4.01 4.34
C ILE A 91 -4.62 -5.22 4.40
N LEU A 92 -3.85 -5.33 5.49
CA LEU A 92 -2.92 -6.45 5.68
C LEU A 92 -3.63 -7.81 5.71
N ARG A 93 -4.81 -7.91 6.34
CA ARG A 93 -5.60 -9.16 6.33
C ARG A 93 -6.13 -9.51 4.95
N GLU A 94 -6.51 -8.54 4.14
CA GLU A 94 -6.99 -8.79 2.77
C GLU A 94 -5.83 -9.16 1.83
N GLU A 95 -4.66 -8.54 1.97
CA GLU A 95 -3.42 -8.96 1.29
C GLU A 95 -3.06 -10.42 1.64
N HIS A 96 -3.04 -10.76 2.93
CA HIS A 96 -2.77 -12.12 3.40
C HIS A 96 -3.83 -13.15 3.01
N ARG A 97 -5.06 -12.71 2.72
CA ARG A 97 -6.15 -13.61 2.34
C ARG A 97 -5.91 -14.30 1.00
N ASN A 98 -4.88 -13.89 0.25
CA ASN A 98 -4.37 -14.59 -0.93
C ASN A 98 -5.49 -14.94 -1.94
N ARG A 99 -6.55 -14.13 -2.00
CA ARG A 99 -7.68 -14.40 -2.88
C ARG A 99 -7.52 -13.59 -4.16
N TRP A 100 -7.07 -14.36 -5.16
CA TRP A 100 -7.21 -14.26 -6.63
C TRP A 100 -5.85 -14.30 -7.35
N VAL A 101 -5.57 -15.48 -7.92
CA VAL A 101 -4.54 -15.82 -8.93
C VAL A 101 -5.09 -17.02 -9.71
N ASP A 102 -5.21 -16.93 -11.05
CA ASP A 102 -5.72 -18.06 -11.88
C ASP A 102 -4.60 -18.98 -12.43
N GLU A 103 -3.34 -18.54 -12.51
CA GLU A 103 -2.21 -19.44 -12.87
C GLU A 103 -0.93 -19.05 -12.12
N VAL A 104 -0.36 -20.03 -11.41
CA VAL A 104 0.96 -19.99 -10.76
C VAL A 104 1.91 -20.81 -11.63
N LEU A 105 2.99 -20.21 -12.16
CA LEU A 105 4.04 -20.93 -12.88
C LEU A 105 5.36 -20.81 -12.11
N ASP A 106 5.70 -21.93 -11.46
CA ASP A 106 6.98 -22.33 -10.88
C ASP A 106 7.54 -21.58 -9.67
N ASP A 107 8.14 -22.39 -8.79
CA ASP A 107 8.90 -21.99 -7.60
C ASP A 107 10.02 -20.99 -7.97
N ALA A 108 10.03 -19.86 -7.27
CA ALA A 108 10.96 -18.72 -7.43
C ALA A 108 12.46 -19.05 -7.31
N GLY A 109 12.82 -20.31 -7.07
CA GLY A 109 14.18 -20.73 -6.70
C GLY A 109 15.17 -20.98 -7.85
N LYS A 110 14.76 -20.97 -9.13
CA LYS A 110 15.63 -21.57 -10.17
C LYS A 110 15.64 -20.95 -11.57
N PHE A 111 15.34 -19.66 -11.74
CA PHE A 111 15.29 -19.08 -13.09
C PHE A 111 15.91 -17.68 -13.22
N SER A 112 16.65 -17.48 -14.31
CA SER A 112 17.10 -16.16 -14.80
C SER A 112 16.31 -15.81 -16.07
N GLY A 113 15.72 -14.61 -16.13
CA GLY A 113 14.91 -14.17 -17.27
C GLY A 113 13.99 -12.98 -17.00
N VAL A 114 13.15 -12.65 -17.99
CA VAL A 114 12.09 -11.62 -17.87
C VAL A 114 10.80 -12.30 -17.42
N GLY A 115 10.31 -11.92 -16.24
CA GLY A 115 9.06 -12.41 -15.68
C GLY A 115 8.11 -11.28 -15.34
N SER A 116 6.99 -11.61 -14.72
CA SER A 116 6.12 -10.65 -14.06
C SER A 116 5.86 -11.10 -12.63
N VAL A 117 5.80 -10.16 -11.69
CA VAL A 117 5.42 -10.42 -10.29
C VAL A 117 3.97 -9.98 -10.09
N LEU A 118 3.22 -10.71 -9.27
CA LEU A 118 1.90 -10.24 -8.85
C LEU A 118 2.09 -9.02 -7.93
N VAL A 119 1.38 -7.95 -8.24
CA VAL A 119 1.28 -6.75 -7.41
C VAL A 119 -0.18 -6.57 -7.01
N GLU A 120 -0.40 -6.41 -5.71
CA GLU A 120 -1.70 -6.04 -5.14
C GLU A 120 -1.63 -4.58 -4.70
N LYS A 121 -2.50 -3.75 -5.25
CA LYS A 121 -2.52 -2.31 -5.04
C LYS A 121 -3.79 -1.90 -4.31
N PHE A 122 -3.64 -1.42 -3.08
CA PHE A 122 -4.74 -0.86 -2.30
C PHE A 122 -4.78 0.66 -2.50
N VAL A 123 -5.77 1.14 -3.22
CA VAL A 123 -5.98 2.57 -3.50
C VAL A 123 -7.06 3.13 -2.57
N LEU A 124 -6.68 4.11 -1.76
CA LEU A 124 -7.60 4.84 -0.90
C LEU A 124 -7.98 6.15 -1.59
N LYS A 125 -9.24 6.27 -1.99
CA LYS A 125 -9.78 7.43 -2.71
C LYS A 125 -10.62 8.30 -1.79
N ARG A 126 -10.46 9.62 -1.94
CA ARG A 126 -11.38 10.62 -1.43
C ARG A 126 -12.71 10.51 -2.21
N MET A 127 -13.80 11.03 -1.64
CA MET A 127 -15.13 11.03 -2.27
C MET A 127 -15.19 11.88 -3.54
N ASP A 128 -14.25 12.80 -3.75
CA ASP A 128 -14.08 13.55 -5.00
C ASP A 128 -13.37 12.73 -6.11
N GLY A 129 -12.99 11.49 -5.83
CA GLY A 129 -12.30 10.57 -6.74
C GLY A 129 -10.77 10.71 -6.75
N SER A 130 -10.20 11.71 -6.07
CA SER A 130 -8.75 11.85 -5.94
C SER A 130 -8.17 10.77 -5.03
N VAL A 131 -6.93 10.35 -5.32
CA VAL A 131 -6.23 9.35 -4.50
C VAL A 131 -5.61 10.06 -3.29
N ALA A 132 -5.84 9.53 -2.09
CA ALA A 132 -5.15 9.96 -0.87
C ALA A 132 -3.89 9.14 -0.62
N ALA A 133 -3.98 7.82 -0.83
CA ALA A 133 -2.85 6.90 -0.74
C ALA A 133 -3.01 5.70 -1.67
N ALA A 134 -1.87 5.13 -2.07
CA ALA A 134 -1.81 3.79 -2.67
C ALA A 134 -0.72 2.96 -1.98
N PHE A 135 -1.04 1.70 -1.68
CA PHE A 135 -0.13 0.72 -1.10
C PHE A 135 0.05 -0.44 -2.07
N ASP A 136 1.26 -0.60 -2.58
CA ASP A 136 1.61 -1.66 -3.52
C ASP A 136 2.36 -2.76 -2.78
N PHE A 137 1.76 -3.95 -2.76
CA PHE A 137 2.31 -5.16 -2.18
C PHE A 137 2.82 -6.07 -3.29
N LEU A 138 4.14 -6.26 -3.32
CA LEU A 138 4.79 -7.14 -4.28
C LEU A 138 4.82 -8.55 -3.71
N HIS A 139 4.37 -9.53 -4.49
CA HIS A 139 4.36 -10.93 -4.10
C HIS A 139 5.49 -11.70 -4.80
N PRO A 140 6.74 -11.67 -4.32
CA PRO A 140 7.90 -12.24 -5.01
C PRO A 140 7.82 -13.77 -5.19
N ASN A 141 6.97 -14.44 -4.42
CA ASN A 141 6.70 -15.87 -4.55
C ASN A 141 5.61 -16.19 -5.60
N LYS A 142 4.99 -15.18 -6.20
CA LYS A 142 3.97 -15.30 -7.24
C LYS A 142 4.49 -14.67 -8.53
N ILE A 143 5.24 -15.45 -9.30
CA ILE A 143 5.85 -15.03 -10.55
C ILE A 143 5.12 -15.71 -11.72
N ARG A 144 4.92 -14.95 -12.80
CA ARG A 144 4.45 -15.47 -14.08
C ARG A 144 5.53 -15.28 -15.13
N ARG A 145 5.77 -16.32 -15.92
CA ARG A 145 6.68 -16.25 -17.06
C ARG A 145 6.02 -15.51 -18.22
N LYS A 146 6.80 -14.68 -18.91
CA LYS A 146 6.43 -14.23 -20.26
C LYS A 146 6.82 -15.35 -21.24
N VAL A 147 5.82 -16.04 -21.79
CA VAL A 147 5.99 -17.02 -22.86
C VAL A 147 6.25 -16.29 -24.18
#